data_AF-A0A3S0EYV6-F1
#
_entry.id   AF-A0A3S0EYV6-F1
#
_cell.length_a   1.000
_cell.length_b   1.000
_cell.length_c   1.000
_cell.angle_alpha   90.00
_cell.angle_beta   90.00
_cell.angle_gamma   90.00
#
_symmetry.space_group_name_H-M   'P 1'
#
loop_
_entity.id
_entity.type
_entity.pdbx_description
1 polymer ?
#
loop_
_entity_poly.entity_id
_entity_poly.type
_entity_poly.pdbx_seq_one_letter_code
_entity_poly.pdbx_strand_id
1 'polypeptide(L)'
;MSTPMSFPATTDPLYLLNDDVDAMALIDQLSARQMQLQALLARTFGDSGDAFRRLNPTLQDNYLWACFMIAEEMRGLSEALRVRNSG
;
A
#
# COMPACT_ATOMS: atom_id res chain seq x y z
N MET A 1 34.24 -7.84 -14.34
CA MET A 1 33.05 -7.84 -15.22
C MET A 1 31.84 -8.09 -14.33
N SER A 2 30.92 -7.14 -14.20
CA SER A 2 29.69 -7.29 -13.42
C SER A 2 28.55 -7.66 -14.36
N THR A 3 27.92 -8.82 -14.14
CA THR A 3 26.74 -9.23 -14.90
C THR A 3 25.58 -8.28 -14.57
N PRO A 4 24.94 -7.62 -15.55
CA PRO A 4 23.81 -6.76 -15.27
C PRO A 4 22.61 -7.60 -14.79
N MET A 5 22.08 -7.27 -13.60
CA MET A 5 20.80 -7.83 -13.15
C MET A 5 19.68 -7.20 -13.99
N SER A 6 18.95 -8.05 -14.71
CA SER A 6 17.75 -7.67 -15.45
C SER A 6 16.53 -8.11 -14.66
N PHE A 7 15.69 -7.16 -14.24
CA PHE A 7 14.41 -7.44 -13.60
C PHE A 7 13.30 -7.33 -14.65
N PRO A 8 12.83 -8.44 -15.23
CA PRO A 8 11.72 -8.37 -16.18
C PRO A 8 10.48 -7.84 -15.47
N ALA A 9 9.91 -6.75 -15.98
CA ALA A 9 8.63 -6.26 -15.50
C ALA A 9 7.55 -7.28 -15.91
N THR A 10 6.97 -7.98 -14.94
CA THR A 10 5.82 -8.86 -15.17
C THR A 10 4.58 -8.00 -15.36
N THR A 11 3.74 -8.32 -16.35
CA THR A 11 2.41 -7.70 -16.52
C THR A 11 1.39 -8.21 -15.51
N ASP A 12 1.68 -9.32 -14.84
CA ASP A 12 0.80 -9.88 -13.81
C ASP A 12 0.83 -9.04 -12.53
N PRO A 13 -0.30 -8.97 -11.80
CA PRO A 13 -0.33 -8.37 -10.47
C PRO A 13 0.69 -9.08 -9.57
N LEU A 14 1.52 -8.29 -8.87
CA LEU A 14 2.47 -8.83 -7.87
C LEU A 14 1.77 -9.57 -6.73
N TYR A 15 0.48 -9.28 -6.50
CA TYR A 15 -0.35 -9.90 -5.48
C TYR A 15 -1.67 -10.35 -6.09
N LEU A 16 -2.05 -11.59 -5.81
CA LEU A 16 -3.33 -12.17 -6.20
C LEU A 16 -4.13 -12.50 -4.94
N LEU A 17 -5.43 -12.23 -4.99
CA LEU A 17 -6.36 -12.73 -3.98
C LEU A 17 -6.56 -14.22 -4.23
N ASN A 18 -6.47 -15.01 -3.17
CA ASN A 18 -6.85 -16.41 -3.25
C ASN A 18 -8.38 -16.49 -3.39
N ASP A 19 -8.87 -17.37 -4.26
CA ASP A 19 -10.30 -17.56 -4.56
C ASP A 19 -11.10 -17.89 -3.28
N ASP A 20 -10.48 -18.60 -2.34
CA ASP A 20 -11.08 -19.03 -1.07
C ASP A 20 -11.10 -17.96 0.04
N VAL A 21 -10.61 -16.75 -0.22
CA VAL A 21 -10.63 -15.66 0.77
C VAL A 21 -12.07 -15.25 1.07
N ASP A 22 -12.50 -15.39 2.33
CA ASP A 22 -13.81 -14.93 2.76
C ASP A 22 -13.88 -13.40 2.91
N ALA A 23 -15.11 -12.87 2.99
CA ALA A 23 -15.32 -11.43 3.14
C ALA A 23 -14.74 -10.86 4.44
N MET A 24 -14.65 -11.67 5.51
CA MET A 24 -14.10 -11.25 6.80
C MET A 24 -12.59 -11.02 6.71
N ALA A 25 -11.85 -11.90 6.04
CA ALA A 25 -10.43 -11.75 5.79
C ALA A 25 -10.12 -10.51 4.94
N LEU A 26 -10.98 -10.17 3.97
CA LEU A 26 -10.86 -8.90 3.23
C LEU A 26 -11.08 -7.68 4.14
N ILE A 27 -12.06 -7.72 5.03
CA ILE A 27 -12.33 -6.64 6.00
C ILE A 27 -11.17 -6.49 6.98
N ASP A 28 -10.63 -7.59 7.49
CA ASP A 28 -9.48 -7.59 8.40
C ASP A 28 -8.24 -6.99 7.73
N GLN A 29 -7.98 -7.38 6.47
CA GLN A 29 -6.88 -6.83 5.70
C GLN A 29 -7.09 -5.33 5.40
N LEU A 30 -8.31 -4.91 5.07
CA LEU A 30 -8.65 -3.50 4.86
C LEU A 30 -8.39 -2.67 6.13
N SER A 31 -8.82 -3.19 7.28
CA SER A 31 -8.59 -2.57 8.59
C SER A 31 -7.10 -2.47 8.91
N ALA A 32 -6.33 -3.53 8.65
CA ALA A 32 -4.88 -3.53 8.83
C ALA A 32 -4.19 -2.47 7.96
N ARG A 33 -4.56 -2.38 6.67
CA ARG A 33 -4.00 -1.36 5.76
C ARG A 33 -4.41 0.06 6.15
N GLN A 34 -5.63 0.25 6.63
CA GLN A 34 -6.08 1.54 7.15
C GLN A 34 -5.23 1.99 8.34
N MET A 35 -4.99 1.10 9.32
CA MET A 35 -4.14 1.42 10.47
C MET A 35 -2.70 1.73 10.06
N GLN A 36 -2.14 0.98 9.11
CA GLN A 36 -0.80 1.23 8.59
C GLN A 36 -0.70 2.60 7.90
N LEU A 37 -1.66 2.93 7.03
CA LEU A 37 -1.71 4.21 6.35
C LEU A 37 -1.86 5.37 7.35
N GLN A 38 -2.73 5.22 8.35
CA GLN A 38 -2.89 6.20 9.42
C GLN A 38 -1.58 6.44 10.18
N ALA A 39 -0.87 5.37 10.54
CA ALA A 39 0.41 5.46 11.24
C ALA A 39 1.47 6.17 10.39
N LEU A 40 1.54 5.86 9.08
CA LEU A 40 2.47 6.54 8.18
C LEU A 40 2.12 8.01 7.98
N LEU A 41 0.84 8.32 7.79
CA LEU A 41 0.39 9.71 7.65
C LEU A 41 0.64 10.49 8.94
N ALA A 42 0.52 9.87 10.12
CA ALA A 42 0.84 10.50 11.40
C ALA A 42 2.26 11.09 11.47
N ARG A 43 3.20 10.56 10.68
CA ARG A 43 4.55 11.11 10.57
C ARG A 43 4.64 12.45 9.84
N THR A 44 3.60 12.83 9.09
CA THR A 44 3.61 14.00 8.20
C THR A 44 3.06 15.27 8.84
N PHE A 45 2.44 15.17 10.02
CA PHE A 45 1.85 16.29 10.75
C PHE A 45 2.31 16.39 12.21
N GLY A 46 2.02 17.54 12.83
CA GLY A 46 2.51 17.88 14.18
C GLY A 46 4.03 17.88 14.27
N ASP A 47 4.55 17.59 15.48
CA ASP A 47 5.99 17.55 15.78
C ASP A 47 6.73 16.48 14.98
N SER A 48 6.05 15.36 14.68
CA SER A 48 6.60 14.33 13.79
C SER A 48 6.75 14.82 12.35
N GLY A 49 5.83 15.68 11.90
CA GLY A 49 5.85 16.32 10.59
C GLY A 49 7.06 17.23 10.37
N ASP A 50 7.64 17.80 11.43
CA ASP A 50 8.89 18.57 11.32
C ASP A 50 10.04 17.67 10.88
N ALA A 51 10.14 16.46 11.43
CA ALA A 51 11.16 15.49 11.04
C ALA A 51 10.97 15.05 9.58
N PHE A 52 9.73 14.82 9.14
CA PHE A 52 9.41 14.52 7.75
C PHE A 52 9.82 15.66 6.80
N ARG A 53 9.45 16.91 7.12
CA ARG A 53 9.77 18.10 6.31
C ARG A 53 11.27 18.41 6.22
N ARG A 54 12.08 17.89 7.15
CA ARG A 54 13.55 17.99 7.13
C ARG A 54 14.24 16.90 6.31
N LEU A 55 13.51 15.86 5.87
CA LEU A 55 14.07 14.87 4.95
C LEU A 55 14.41 15.55 3.61
N ASN A 56 15.32 14.96 2.84
CA ASN A 56 15.55 15.43 1.48
C ASN A 56 14.29 15.17 0.60
N PRO A 57 14.10 15.92 -0.49
CA PRO A 57 12.90 15.80 -1.32
C PRO A 57 12.64 14.39 -1.86
N THR A 58 13.68 13.66 -2.25
CA THR A 58 13.55 12.28 -2.75
C THR A 58 12.99 11.33 -1.69
N LEU A 59 13.43 11.46 -0.44
CA LEU A 59 12.91 10.65 0.66
C LEU A 59 11.48 11.05 1.03
N GLN A 60 11.12 12.33 0.95
CA GLN A 60 9.75 12.77 1.14
C GLN A 60 8.83 12.19 0.06
N ASP A 61 9.24 12.26 -1.20
CA ASP A 61 8.49 11.73 -2.33
C ASP A 61 8.31 10.21 -2.24
N ASN A 62 9.39 9.47 -2.00
CA ASN A 62 9.34 8.02 -1.80
C ASN A 62 8.42 7.63 -0.63
N TYR A 63 8.42 8.41 0.45
CA TYR A 63 7.55 8.16 1.60
C TYR A 63 6.08 8.38 1.26
N LEU A 64 5.74 9.48 0.58
CA LEU A 64 4.37 9.75 0.14
C LEU A 64 3.91 8.75 -0.91
N TRP A 65 4.81 8.29 -1.76
CA TRP A 65 4.54 7.22 -2.71
C TRP A 65 4.21 5.90 -1.99
N ALA A 66 4.92 5.57 -0.91
CA ALA A 66 4.58 4.41 -0.08
C ALA A 66 3.18 4.54 0.54
N CYS A 67 2.80 5.73 1.04
CA CYS A 67 1.43 5.98 1.50
C CYS A 67 0.40 5.78 0.38
N PHE A 68 0.69 6.28 -0.82
CA PHE A 68 -0.16 6.12 -2.00
C PHE A 68 -0.35 4.65 -2.38
N MET A 69 0.72 3.85 -2.34
CA MET A 69 0.66 2.41 -2.63
C MET A 69 -0.28 1.65 -1.68
N ILE A 70 -0.26 1.99 -0.38
CA ILE A 70 -1.20 1.39 0.59
C ILE A 70 -2.64 1.82 0.30
N ALA A 71 -2.86 3.08 -0.09
CA ALA A 71 -4.19 3.54 -0.47
C ALA A 71 -4.73 2.81 -1.72
N GLU A 72 -3.88 2.55 -2.72
CA GLU A 72 -4.24 1.76 -3.89
C GLU A 72 -4.54 0.29 -3.53
N GLU A 73 -3.80 -0.30 -2.60
CA GLU A 73 -4.11 -1.64 -2.08
C GLU A 73 -5.49 -1.68 -1.40
N MET A 74 -5.80 -0.69 -0.56
CA MET A 74 -7.12 -0.56 0.08
C MET A 74 -8.24 -0.41 -0.95
N ARG A 75 -8.00 0.31 -2.05
CA ARG A 75 -8.96 0.43 -3.17
C ARG A 75 -9.19 -0.93 -3.82
N GLY A 76 -8.13 -1.71 -4.07
CA GLY A 76 -8.23 -3.06 -4.61
C GLY A 76 -9.01 -4.02 -3.70
N LEU A 77 -8.74 -3.99 -2.39
CA LEU A 77 -9.46 -4.79 -1.39
C LEU A 77 -10.94 -4.41 -1.31
N SER A 78 -11.25 -3.12 -1.38
CA SER A 78 -12.63 -2.62 -1.36
C SER A 78 -13.43 -3.08 -2.59
N GLU A 79 -12.80 -3.05 -3.77
CA GLU A 79 -13.42 -3.55 -5.00
C GLU A 79 -13.66 -5.07 -4.93
N ALA A 80 -12.67 -5.83 -4.43
CA ALA A 80 -12.81 -7.27 -4.24
C ALA A 80 -13.96 -7.63 -3.28
N LEU A 81 -14.09 -6.89 -2.18
CA LEU A 81 -15.19 -7.06 -1.23
C LEU A 81 -16.55 -6.76 -1.88
N ARG A 82 -16.63 -5.70 -2.70
CA ARG A 82 -17.84 -5.35 -3.44
C ARG A 82 -18.26 -6.45 -4.40
N VAL A 83 -17.33 -6.97 -5.20
CA VAL A 83 -17.59 -8.06 -6.15
C VAL A 83 -18.13 -9.29 -5.42
N ARG A 84 -17.53 -9.66 -4.28
CA ARG A 84 -17.98 -10.82 -3.49
C ARG A 84 -19.36 -10.63 -2.86
N ASN A 85 -19.71 -9.43 -2.43
CA ASN A 85 -21.04 -9.15 -1.87
C ASN A 85 -22.15 -9.06 -2.93
N SER A 86 -21.80 -9.04 -4.22
CA SER A 86 -22.73 -8.94 -5.35
C SER A 86 -23.03 -10.27 -6.07
N GLY A 87 -22.34 -11.35 -5.69
CA GLY A 87 -22.58 -12.72 -6.18
C GLY A 87 -23.24 -13.58 -5.11
#